data_AF-A0A1F8WXU6-F1
#
_entry.id   AF-A0A1F8WXU6-F1
#
_cell.length_a   1.000
_cell.length_b   1.000
_cell.length_c   1.000
_cell.angle_alpha   90.00
_cell.angle_beta   90.00
_cell.angle_gamma   90.00
#
_symmetry.space_group_name_H-M   'P 1'
#
loop_
_entity.id
_entity.type
_entity.pdbx_description
1 polymer ?
#
loop_
_entity_poly.entity_id
_entity_poly.type
_entity_poly.pdbx_seq_one_letter_code
_entity_poly.pdbx_strand_id
1 'polypeptide(L)'
;MIRKISYILPLAAIALIAALFFEFAASTREYRPIGPGADAIVVLTGGRGRTEEGLALLRKGRAKLLILSGVHQDADLDSIFLKRVNSVERGKIVLEKRSGSTFENALEVRKLMEERGIASIVLITSGYHIKRAHYTFMKVMPEGTRIEAYSVVSPNFDESRWWEGGSFGLLAAEFVKYYWYMARFAVFGVPA
;
A
#
# COMPACT_ATOMS: atom_id res chain seq x y z
N MET A 1 3.97 29.15 -38.58
CA MET A 1 2.96 28.64 -37.61
C MET A 1 3.25 27.22 -37.13
N ILE A 2 3.57 26.27 -38.02
CA ILE A 2 3.78 24.84 -37.69
C ILE A 2 4.93 24.61 -36.68
N ARG A 3 6.05 25.35 -36.76
CA ARG A 3 7.17 25.25 -35.79
C ARG A 3 6.79 25.67 -34.36
N LYS A 4 5.87 26.63 -34.17
CA LYS A 4 5.44 27.06 -32.83
C LYS A 4 4.51 26.04 -32.17
N ILE A 5 3.65 25.38 -32.95
CA ILE A 5 2.77 24.28 -32.49
C ILE A 5 3.61 23.07 -32.04
N SER A 6 4.76 22.82 -32.69
CA SER A 6 5.68 21.71 -32.36
C SER A 6 6.25 21.76 -30.94
N TYR A 7 6.42 22.95 -30.34
CA TYR A 7 6.94 23.10 -28.98
C TYR A 7 5.85 23.16 -27.90
N ILE A 8 4.61 23.46 -28.28
CA ILE A 8 3.49 23.59 -27.33
C ILE A 8 3.10 22.22 -26.77
N LEU A 9 3.02 21.19 -27.63
CA LEU A 9 2.67 19.83 -27.23
C LEU A 9 3.64 19.21 -26.21
N PRO A 10 4.97 19.18 -26.43
CA PRO A 10 5.90 18.63 -25.45
C PRO A 10 5.90 19.43 -24.15
N LEU A 11 5.77 20.76 -24.22
CA LEU A 11 5.71 21.59 -23.02
C LEU A 11 4.44 21.32 -22.21
N ALA A 12 3.29 21.17 -22.87
CA ALA A 12 2.04 20.80 -22.22
C ALA A 12 2.12 19.40 -21.59
N ALA A 13 2.76 18.44 -22.26
CA ALA A 13 2.98 17.10 -21.71
C ALA A 13 3.87 17.13 -20.46
N ILE A 14 4.97 17.90 -20.50
CA ILE A 14 5.85 18.09 -19.34
C ILE A 14 5.08 18.74 -18.17
N ALA A 15 4.30 19.79 -18.45
CA ALA A 15 3.49 20.45 -17.44
C ALA A 15 2.45 19.51 -16.82
N LEU A 16 1.82 18.65 -17.63
CA LEU A 16 0.88 17.64 -17.15
C LEU A 16 1.58 16.61 -16.26
N ILE A 17 2.71 16.05 -16.68
CA ILE A 17 3.48 15.07 -15.89
C ILE A 17 3.92 15.70 -14.56
N ALA A 18 4.39 16.94 -14.59
CA ALA A 18 4.76 17.67 -13.38
C ALA A 18 3.55 17.84 -12.44
N ALA A 19 2.40 18.29 -12.97
CA ALA A 19 1.18 18.44 -12.18
C ALA A 19 0.74 17.11 -11.54
N LEU A 20 0.75 16.01 -12.28
CA LEU A 20 0.45 14.67 -11.77
C LEU A 20 1.45 14.24 -10.69
N PHE A 21 2.73 14.54 -10.87
CA PHE A 21 3.76 14.21 -9.88
C PHE A 21 3.58 14.99 -8.58
N PHE A 22 3.26 16.28 -8.66
CA PHE A 22 2.95 17.10 -7.48
C PHE A 22 1.69 16.64 -6.77
N GLU A 23 0.64 16.26 -7.50
CA GLU A 23 -0.58 15.66 -6.92
C GLU A 23 -0.26 14.33 -6.23
N PHE A 24 0.55 13.48 -6.85
CA PHE A 24 1.01 12.23 -6.24
C PHE A 24 1.78 12.49 -4.94
N ALA A 25 2.72 13.45 -4.95
CA ALA A 25 3.48 13.86 -3.78
C ALA A 25 2.57 14.34 -2.64
N ALA A 26 1.58 15.20 -2.96
CA ALA A 26 0.64 15.74 -1.98
C ALA A 26 -0.21 14.63 -1.32
N SER A 27 -0.67 13.66 -2.11
CA SER A 27 -1.54 12.58 -1.63
C SER A 27 -0.89 11.65 -0.60
N THR A 28 0.45 11.66 -0.46
CA THR A 28 1.16 10.83 0.54
C THR A 28 0.74 11.11 1.98
N ARG A 29 0.17 12.29 2.25
CA ARG A 29 -0.27 12.74 3.58
C ARG A 29 -1.74 12.45 3.89
N GLU A 30 -2.54 12.08 2.89
CA GLU A 30 -4.01 12.03 3.00
C GLU A 30 -4.54 10.74 3.65
N TYR A 31 -3.74 9.68 3.65
CA TYR A 31 -4.16 8.33 4.07
C TYR A 31 -3.98 8.09 5.57
N ARG A 32 -4.66 8.86 6.42
CA ARG A 32 -4.63 8.66 7.88
C ARG A 32 -5.99 8.63 8.61
N PRO A 33 -7.01 7.86 8.19
CA PRO A 33 -8.16 7.61 9.06
C PRO A 33 -7.99 6.30 9.87
N ILE A 34 -8.51 6.31 11.10
CA ILE A 34 -8.62 5.16 12.01
C ILE A 34 -10.10 5.06 12.43
N GLY A 35 -10.99 4.84 11.44
CA GLY A 35 -12.44 4.75 11.57
C GLY A 35 -12.92 3.67 12.54
N PRO A 36 -14.17 3.18 12.45
CA PRO A 36 -14.77 2.30 13.48
C PRO A 36 -14.13 0.89 13.59
N GLY A 37 -13.05 0.60 12.86
CA GLY A 37 -12.41 -0.71 12.76
C GLY A 37 -12.81 -1.46 11.49
N ALA A 38 -12.16 -2.60 11.26
CA ALA A 38 -12.38 -3.49 10.12
C ALA A 38 -12.30 -4.96 10.56
N ASP A 39 -12.65 -5.89 9.68
CA ASP A 39 -12.58 -7.33 9.99
C ASP A 39 -11.12 -7.79 10.12
N ALA A 40 -10.24 -7.27 9.25
CA ALA A 40 -8.81 -7.55 9.28
C ALA A 40 -7.94 -6.28 9.11
N ILE A 41 -6.73 -6.34 9.63
CA ILE A 41 -5.64 -5.42 9.30
C ILE A 41 -4.71 -6.14 8.33
N VAL A 42 -4.36 -5.50 7.23
CA VAL A 42 -3.44 -6.03 6.21
C VAL A 42 -2.22 -5.13 6.16
N VAL A 43 -1.05 -5.66 6.51
CA VAL A 43 0.22 -4.94 6.46
C VAL A 43 1.02 -5.41 5.27
N LEU A 44 1.36 -4.48 4.35
CA LEU A 44 2.34 -4.74 3.31
C LEU A 44 3.75 -4.58 3.89
N THR A 45 4.49 -5.69 3.98
CA THR A 45 5.81 -5.72 4.63
C THR A 45 6.90 -5.06 3.78
N GLY A 46 8.17 -5.18 4.21
CA GLY A 46 9.32 -4.61 3.50
C GLY A 46 9.61 -3.13 3.82
N GLY A 47 8.86 -2.52 4.74
CA GLY A 47 9.17 -1.17 5.26
C GLY A 47 9.16 -1.15 6.78
N ARG A 48 10.00 -0.28 7.37
CA ARG A 48 10.16 -0.16 8.82
C ARG A 48 8.91 0.41 9.49
N GLY A 49 8.55 -0.12 10.66
CA GLY A 49 7.45 0.38 11.51
C GLY A 49 6.04 -0.12 11.15
N ARG A 50 5.86 -0.70 9.96
CA ARG A 50 4.52 -1.10 9.47
C ARG A 50 3.94 -2.28 10.26
N THR A 51 4.78 -3.26 10.56
CA THR A 51 4.41 -4.49 11.29
C THR A 51 4.06 -4.19 12.74
N GLU A 52 4.85 -3.34 13.39
CA GLU A 52 4.65 -2.88 14.76
C GLU A 52 3.33 -2.12 14.89
N GLU A 53 3.03 -1.25 13.93
CA GLU A 53 1.79 -0.48 13.90
C GLU A 53 0.57 -1.37 13.68
N GLY A 54 0.66 -2.36 12.77
CA GLY A 54 -0.40 -3.36 12.59
C GLY A 54 -0.68 -4.17 13.86
N LEU A 55 0.36 -4.59 14.58
CA LEU A 55 0.22 -5.27 15.86
C LEU A 55 -0.39 -4.35 16.93
N ALA A 56 0.01 -3.08 16.97
CA ALA A 56 -0.56 -2.11 17.89
C ALA A 56 -2.07 -1.89 17.65
N LEU A 57 -2.50 -1.84 16.39
CA LEU A 57 -3.92 -1.71 16.04
C LEU A 57 -4.71 -2.99 16.35
N LEU A 58 -4.12 -4.17 16.15
CA LEU A 58 -4.72 -5.45 16.57
C LEU A 58 -4.95 -5.47 18.09
N ARG A 59 -3.96 -5.04 18.89
CA ARG A 59 -4.05 -4.93 20.35
C ARG A 59 -5.11 -3.93 20.82
N LYS A 60 -5.30 -2.84 20.08
CA LYS A 60 -6.37 -1.86 20.30
C LYS A 60 -7.76 -2.36 19.86
N GLY A 61 -7.88 -3.60 19.38
CA GLY A 61 -9.16 -4.18 18.97
C GLY A 61 -9.71 -3.61 17.67
N ARG A 62 -8.87 -2.97 16.83
CA ARG A 62 -9.31 -2.37 15.56
C ARG A 62 -9.67 -3.39 14.49
N ALA A 63 -9.21 -4.62 14.64
CA ALA A 63 -9.64 -5.78 13.88
C ALA A 63 -9.45 -7.06 14.68
N LYS A 64 -10.01 -8.17 14.18
CA LYS A 64 -9.88 -9.50 14.81
C LYS A 64 -8.69 -10.29 14.26
N LEU A 65 -8.22 -9.92 13.07
CA LEU A 65 -7.15 -10.60 12.34
C LEU A 65 -6.09 -9.60 11.86
N LEU A 66 -4.82 -9.99 11.90
CA LEU A 66 -3.70 -9.28 11.29
C LEU A 66 -3.07 -10.16 10.21
N ILE A 67 -3.00 -9.66 8.98
CA ILE A 67 -2.37 -10.34 7.84
C ILE A 67 -1.08 -9.57 7.51
N LEU A 68 0.07 -10.23 7.62
CA LEU A 68 1.34 -9.70 7.14
C LEU A 68 1.61 -10.26 5.74
N SER A 69 1.45 -9.44 4.71
CA SER A 69 1.56 -9.86 3.30
C SER A 69 2.92 -9.52 2.70
N GLY A 70 3.48 -10.48 1.97
CA GLY A 70 4.81 -10.41 1.36
C GLY A 70 5.94 -10.64 2.36
N VAL A 71 5.73 -11.41 3.44
CA VAL A 71 6.82 -11.77 4.35
C VAL A 71 7.79 -12.76 3.69
N HIS A 72 9.07 -12.73 4.10
CA HIS A 72 10.06 -13.69 3.61
C HIS A 72 9.62 -15.14 3.90
N GLN A 73 9.98 -16.08 3.03
CA GLN A 73 9.58 -17.49 3.15
C GLN A 73 9.99 -18.11 4.51
N ASP A 74 11.16 -17.70 5.02
CA ASP A 74 11.72 -18.19 6.29
C ASP A 74 11.31 -17.33 7.50
N ALA A 75 10.52 -16.25 7.30
CA ALA A 75 10.10 -15.40 8.40
C ALA A 75 9.11 -16.11 9.32
N ASP A 76 9.23 -15.86 10.61
CA ASP A 76 8.29 -16.29 11.64
C ASP A 76 7.90 -15.12 12.55
N LEU A 77 6.93 -15.33 13.45
CA LEU A 77 6.46 -14.27 14.33
C LEU A 77 7.51 -13.83 15.35
N ASP A 78 8.42 -14.73 15.73
CA ASP A 78 9.45 -14.45 16.73
C ASP A 78 10.54 -13.53 16.20
N SER A 79 10.95 -13.75 14.95
CA SER A 79 11.88 -12.89 14.21
C SER A 79 11.26 -11.55 13.84
N ILE A 80 9.99 -11.53 13.37
CA ILE A 80 9.30 -10.29 12.98
C ILE A 80 9.07 -9.38 14.20
N PHE A 81 8.63 -9.95 15.32
CA PHE A 81 8.22 -9.16 16.49
C PHE A 81 9.18 -9.26 17.67
N LEU A 82 10.36 -9.86 17.50
CA LEU A 82 11.37 -10.01 18.56
C LEU A 82 10.79 -10.66 19.83
N LYS A 83 10.04 -11.75 19.66
CA LYS A 83 9.34 -12.49 20.74
C LYS A 83 8.31 -11.69 21.55
N ARG A 84 7.82 -10.54 21.03
CA ARG A 84 6.85 -9.67 21.72
C ARG A 84 5.39 -10.07 21.52
N VAL A 85 5.11 -11.22 20.92
CA VAL A 85 3.75 -11.70 20.61
C VAL A 85 3.40 -12.90 21.48
N ASN A 86 2.29 -12.80 22.22
CA ASN A 86 1.80 -13.87 23.09
C ASN A 86 0.97 -14.92 22.32
N SER A 87 0.66 -16.06 22.94
CA SER A 87 -0.05 -17.18 22.28
C SER A 87 -1.44 -16.79 21.73
N VAL A 88 -2.16 -15.90 22.41
CA VAL A 88 -3.49 -15.43 21.95
C VAL A 88 -3.34 -14.58 20.70
N GLU A 89 -2.35 -13.71 20.65
CA GLU A 89 -2.06 -12.86 19.50
C GLU A 89 -1.58 -13.70 18.31
N ARG A 90 -0.76 -14.73 18.52
CA ARG A 90 -0.31 -15.64 17.46
C ARG A 90 -1.46 -16.27 16.69
N GLY A 91 -2.52 -16.68 17.38
CA GLY A 91 -3.73 -17.22 16.75
C GLY A 91 -4.50 -16.21 15.89
N LYS A 92 -4.19 -14.92 15.98
CA LYS A 92 -4.81 -13.82 15.23
C LYS A 92 -3.91 -13.25 14.13
N ILE A 93 -2.71 -13.80 13.92
CA ILE A 93 -1.76 -13.31 12.92
C ILE A 93 -1.57 -14.35 11.82
N VAL A 94 -1.72 -13.92 10.57
CA VAL A 94 -1.47 -14.72 9.37
C VAL A 94 -0.24 -14.17 8.67
N LEU A 95 0.70 -15.06 8.35
CA LEU A 95 1.87 -14.75 7.52
C LEU A 95 1.61 -15.21 6.10
N GLU A 96 1.48 -14.25 5.18
CA GLU A 96 1.34 -14.54 3.76
C GLU A 96 2.70 -14.34 3.07
N LYS A 97 3.25 -15.44 2.55
CA LYS A 97 4.65 -15.59 2.12
C LYS A 97 4.84 -15.73 0.60
N ARG A 98 3.76 -15.76 -0.18
CA ARG A 98 3.81 -16.11 -1.61
C ARG A 98 3.98 -14.89 -2.50
N SER A 99 3.52 -13.73 -2.05
CA SER A 99 3.53 -12.51 -2.85
C SER A 99 4.90 -11.81 -2.89
N GLY A 100 5.35 -11.45 -4.10
CA GLY A 100 6.57 -10.66 -4.34
C GLY A 100 6.29 -9.24 -4.86
N SER A 101 5.04 -8.94 -5.20
CA SER A 101 4.59 -7.65 -5.74
C SER A 101 3.30 -7.18 -5.08
N THR A 102 2.98 -5.89 -5.22
CA THR A 102 1.73 -5.31 -4.68
C THR A 102 0.47 -5.89 -5.31
N PHE A 103 0.55 -6.32 -6.57
CA PHE A 103 -0.55 -7.02 -7.22
C PHE A 103 -0.75 -8.42 -6.64
N GLU A 104 0.33 -9.18 -6.46
CA GLU A 104 0.26 -10.49 -5.80
C GLU A 104 -0.17 -10.34 -4.34
N ASN A 105 0.27 -9.31 -3.61
CA ASN A 105 -0.22 -9.04 -2.25
C ASN A 105 -1.76 -8.94 -2.27
N ALA A 106 -2.32 -8.17 -3.20
CA ALA A 106 -3.76 -8.00 -3.31
C ALA A 106 -4.49 -9.30 -3.67
N LEU A 107 -3.94 -10.11 -4.60
CA LEU A 107 -4.51 -11.41 -4.97
C LEU A 107 -4.50 -12.41 -3.81
N GLU A 108 -3.41 -12.45 -3.04
CA GLU A 108 -3.29 -13.38 -1.93
C GLU A 108 -4.12 -12.97 -0.73
N VAL A 109 -4.19 -11.67 -0.46
CA VAL A 109 -5.11 -11.16 0.55
C VAL A 109 -6.56 -11.41 0.13
N ARG A 110 -6.93 -11.25 -1.15
CA ARG A 110 -8.27 -11.56 -1.64
C ARG A 110 -8.66 -13.01 -1.32
N LYS A 111 -7.80 -13.98 -1.62
CA LYS A 111 -8.04 -15.40 -1.31
C LYS A 111 -8.26 -15.62 0.19
N LEU A 112 -7.39 -15.04 1.03
CA LEU A 112 -7.54 -15.12 2.49
C LEU A 112 -8.84 -14.47 2.98
N MET A 113 -9.30 -13.41 2.32
CA MET A 113 -10.55 -12.74 2.64
C MET A 113 -11.76 -13.61 2.30
N GLU A 114 -11.76 -14.23 1.12
CA GLU A 114 -12.79 -15.17 0.68
C GLU A 114 -12.88 -16.40 1.59
N GLU A 115 -11.73 -17.01 1.92
CA GLU A 115 -11.63 -18.18 2.81
C GLU A 115 -12.14 -17.90 4.23
N ARG A 116 -12.08 -16.65 4.69
CA ARG A 116 -12.37 -16.25 6.08
C ARG A 116 -13.61 -15.38 6.22
N GLY A 117 -14.33 -15.10 5.14
CA GLY A 117 -15.51 -14.22 5.14
C GLY A 117 -15.21 -12.79 5.58
N ILE A 118 -14.05 -12.25 5.21
CA ILE A 118 -13.62 -10.88 5.54
C ILE A 118 -14.14 -9.93 4.47
N ALA A 119 -14.90 -8.90 4.86
CA ALA A 119 -15.48 -7.92 3.93
C ALA A 119 -14.85 -6.53 4.05
N SER A 120 -14.10 -6.28 5.12
CA SER A 120 -13.44 -5.00 5.36
C SER A 120 -12.01 -5.14 5.87
N ILE A 121 -11.12 -4.29 5.36
CA ILE A 121 -9.71 -4.27 5.77
C ILE A 121 -9.21 -2.85 6.08
N VAL A 122 -8.29 -2.76 7.03
CA VAL A 122 -7.36 -1.63 7.13
C VAL A 122 -6.07 -2.01 6.40
N LEU A 123 -5.75 -1.32 5.30
CA LEU A 123 -4.56 -1.54 4.50
C LEU A 123 -3.43 -0.62 4.97
N ILE A 124 -2.38 -1.21 5.53
CA ILE A 124 -1.24 -0.53 6.13
C ILE A 124 0.00 -0.63 5.22
N THR A 125 0.54 0.52 4.84
CA THR A 125 1.89 0.61 4.26
C THR A 125 2.51 2.00 4.46
N SER A 126 3.67 2.29 3.88
CA SER A 126 4.31 3.62 3.98
C SER A 126 3.55 4.68 3.19
N GLY A 127 3.61 5.95 3.63
CA GLY A 127 2.99 7.09 2.93
C GLY A 127 3.37 7.27 1.46
N TYR A 128 4.63 6.99 1.09
CA TYR A 128 5.05 7.03 -0.32
C TYR A 128 4.46 5.90 -1.19
N HIS A 129 3.97 4.81 -0.57
CA HIS A 129 3.51 3.59 -1.25
C HIS A 129 1.98 3.44 -1.24
N ILE A 130 1.30 4.05 -0.27
CA ILE A 130 -0.11 3.79 0.04
C ILE A 130 -1.05 4.10 -1.14
N LYS A 131 -0.80 5.13 -1.95
CA LYS A 131 -1.66 5.46 -3.11
C LYS A 131 -1.72 4.31 -4.11
N ARG A 132 -0.55 3.76 -4.45
CA ARG A 132 -0.44 2.63 -5.38
C ARG A 132 -1.03 1.36 -4.78
N ALA A 133 -0.69 1.06 -3.53
CA ALA A 133 -1.24 -0.08 -2.82
C ALA A 133 -2.78 -0.04 -2.77
N HIS A 134 -3.35 1.08 -2.34
CA HIS A 134 -4.78 1.28 -2.24
C HIS A 134 -5.48 1.12 -3.59
N TYR A 135 -4.96 1.75 -4.65
CA TYR A 135 -5.50 1.60 -6.01
C TYR A 135 -5.47 0.14 -6.48
N THR A 136 -4.35 -0.56 -6.29
CA THR A 136 -4.23 -1.97 -6.68
C THR A 136 -5.23 -2.84 -5.92
N PHE A 137 -5.36 -2.65 -4.61
CA PHE A 137 -6.31 -3.39 -3.79
C PHE A 137 -7.76 -3.11 -4.22
N MET A 138 -8.13 -1.86 -4.45
CA MET A 138 -9.48 -1.51 -4.95
C MET A 138 -9.82 -2.18 -6.29
N LYS A 139 -8.82 -2.41 -7.14
CA LYS A 139 -9.02 -3.04 -8.44
C LYS A 139 -9.11 -4.57 -8.36
N VAL A 140 -8.42 -5.17 -7.39
CA VAL A 140 -8.36 -6.63 -7.24
C VAL A 140 -9.47 -7.18 -6.35
N MET A 141 -9.89 -6.43 -5.34
CA MET A 141 -10.89 -6.88 -4.37
C MET A 141 -12.30 -6.95 -4.99
N PRO A 142 -13.15 -7.86 -4.50
CA PRO A 142 -14.56 -7.92 -4.89
C PRO A 142 -15.27 -6.58 -4.67
N GLU A 143 -16.26 -6.29 -5.51
CA GLU A 143 -17.11 -5.12 -5.35
C GLU A 143 -17.79 -5.12 -3.97
N GLY A 144 -17.87 -3.95 -3.34
CA GLY A 144 -18.40 -3.80 -1.98
C GLY A 144 -17.40 -4.05 -0.85
N THR A 145 -16.18 -4.52 -1.15
CA THR A 145 -15.10 -4.63 -0.16
C THR A 145 -14.73 -3.24 0.39
N ARG A 146 -14.82 -3.06 1.70
CA ARG A 146 -14.42 -1.79 2.35
C ARG A 146 -12.92 -1.81 2.64
N ILE A 147 -12.18 -0.90 2.02
CA ILE A 147 -10.73 -0.77 2.20
C ILE A 147 -10.44 0.59 2.80
N GLU A 148 -9.89 0.59 4.01
CA GLU A 148 -9.41 1.80 4.68
C GLU A 148 -7.89 1.88 4.57
N ALA A 149 -7.38 2.85 3.83
CA ALA A 149 -5.94 3.04 3.67
C ALA A 149 -5.33 3.82 4.83
N TYR A 150 -4.29 3.26 5.45
CA TYR A 150 -3.60 3.80 6.61
C TYR A 150 -2.09 3.84 6.39
N SER A 151 -1.53 5.06 6.34
CA SER A 151 -0.12 5.27 6.09
C SER A 151 0.70 5.35 7.37
N VAL A 152 1.81 4.63 7.40
CA VAL A 152 2.80 4.66 8.46
C VAL A 152 3.95 5.56 8.05
N VAL A 153 4.35 6.45 8.96
CA VAL A 153 5.53 7.30 8.78
C VAL A 153 6.75 6.40 8.66
N SER A 154 7.51 6.56 7.57
CA SER A 154 8.69 5.77 7.31
C SER A 154 9.95 6.58 7.59
N PRO A 155 10.93 6.07 8.34
CA PRO A 155 12.18 6.79 8.62
C PRO A 155 13.05 7.05 7.38
N ASN A 156 12.77 6.38 6.26
CA ASN A 156 13.48 6.59 4.98
C ASN A 156 12.76 7.59 4.07
N PHE A 157 11.66 8.20 4.51
CA PHE A 157 10.86 9.10 3.70
C PHE A 157 10.40 10.30 4.53
N ASP A 158 10.91 11.48 4.18
CA ASP A 158 10.47 12.74 4.77
C ASP A 158 9.29 13.27 3.95
N GLU A 159 8.06 13.11 4.46
CA GLU A 159 6.84 13.62 3.82
C GLU A 159 6.84 15.16 3.69
N SER A 160 7.56 15.86 4.57
CA SER A 160 7.64 17.32 4.58
C SER A 160 8.61 17.86 3.53
N ARG A 161 9.69 17.12 3.28
CA ARG A 161 10.76 17.44 2.34
C ARG A 161 10.97 16.30 1.36
N TRP A 162 9.89 15.88 0.69
CA TRP A 162 9.90 14.74 -0.22
C TRP A 162 10.82 14.96 -1.43
N TRP A 163 11.18 16.21 -1.74
CA TRP A 163 12.09 16.58 -2.82
C TRP A 163 13.57 16.44 -2.45
N GLU A 164 13.91 16.14 -1.19
CA GLU A 164 15.30 16.05 -0.72
C GLU A 164 15.79 14.60 -0.65
N GLY A 165 17.07 14.41 -0.98
CA GLY A 165 17.80 13.17 -0.78
C GLY A 165 17.11 11.93 -1.38
N GLY A 166 17.08 10.84 -0.62
CA GLY A 166 16.47 9.58 -1.05
C GLY A 166 14.95 9.61 -1.19
N SER A 167 14.26 10.58 -0.58
CA SER A 167 12.79 10.67 -0.62
C SER A 167 12.28 10.90 -2.04
N PHE A 168 12.98 11.74 -2.82
CA PHE A 168 12.58 12.04 -4.19
C PHE A 168 12.65 10.80 -5.07
N GLY A 169 13.74 10.03 -4.98
CA GLY A 169 13.92 8.80 -5.73
C GLY A 169 12.85 7.75 -5.40
N LEU A 170 12.51 7.59 -4.13
CA LEU A 170 11.41 6.72 -3.69
C LEU A 170 10.07 7.16 -4.28
N LEU A 171 9.75 8.45 -4.20
CA LEU A 171 8.50 8.98 -4.71
C LEU A 171 8.40 8.87 -6.24
N ALA A 172 9.48 9.19 -6.96
CA ALA A 172 9.55 9.05 -8.42
C ALA A 172 9.37 7.60 -8.87
N ALA A 173 10.01 6.64 -8.20
CA ALA A 173 9.82 5.23 -8.49
C ALA A 173 8.38 4.78 -8.25
N GLU A 174 7.76 5.23 -7.17
CA GLU A 174 6.36 4.90 -6.85
C GLU A 174 5.36 5.56 -7.79
N PHE A 175 5.62 6.80 -8.23
CA PHE A 175 4.85 7.49 -9.26
C PHE A 175 4.84 6.69 -10.56
N VAL A 176 6.02 6.28 -11.05
CA VAL A 176 6.12 5.49 -12.29
C VAL A 176 5.37 4.17 -12.15
N LYS A 177 5.56 3.44 -11.05
CA LYS A 177 4.84 2.17 -10.81
C LYS A 177 3.33 2.38 -10.75
N TYR A 178 2.87 3.46 -10.11
CA TYR A 178 1.44 3.75 -9.95
C TYR A 178 0.77 3.95 -11.31
N TYR A 179 1.29 4.84 -12.13
CA TYR A 179 0.75 5.09 -13.46
C TYR A 179 0.93 3.90 -14.41
N TRP A 180 2.00 3.11 -14.25
CA TRP A 180 2.13 1.84 -14.96
C TRP A 180 1.00 0.87 -14.62
N TYR A 181 0.67 0.69 -13.34
CA TYR A 181 -0.46 -0.16 -12.93
C TYR A 181 -1.81 0.40 -13.39
N MET A 182 -2.00 1.72 -13.33
CA MET A 182 -3.22 2.36 -13.86
C MET A 182 -3.39 2.07 -15.36
N ALA A 183 -2.34 2.33 -16.15
CA ALA A 183 -2.36 2.08 -17.59
C ALA A 183 -2.56 0.59 -17.90
N ARG A 184 -1.83 -0.30 -17.20
CA ARG A 184 -1.96 -1.74 -17.36
C ARG A 184 -3.40 -2.21 -17.13
N PHE A 185 -4.03 -1.81 -16.02
CA PHE A 185 -5.40 -2.24 -15.72
C PHE A 185 -6.43 -1.60 -16.64
N ALA A 186 -6.20 -0.37 -17.12
CA ALA A 186 -7.09 0.27 -18.08
C ALA A 186 -7.04 -0.44 -19.45
N VAL A 187 -5.87 -0.90 -19.88
CA VAL A 187 -5.68 -1.52 -21.20
C VAL A 187 -6.00 -3.01 -21.21
N PHE A 188 -5.58 -3.75 -20.18
CA PHE A 188 -5.65 -5.21 -20.16
C PHE A 188 -6.65 -5.77 -19.13
N GLY A 189 -7.32 -4.90 -18.37
CA GLY A 189 -8.12 -5.32 -17.23
C GLY A 189 -7.26 -5.80 -16.06
N VAL A 190 -7.93 -6.28 -15.01
CA VAL A 190 -7.29 -6.91 -13.86
C VAL A 190 -7.21 -8.41 -14.16
N PRO A 191 -6.00 -9.00 -14.24
CA PRO A 191 -5.88 -10.45 -14.42
C PRO A 191 -6.60 -11.18 -13.29
N ALA A 192 -7.25 -12.30 -13.64
CA ALA A 192 -7.98 -13.15 -12.69
C ALA A 192 -7.08 -13.69 -11.58
#